data_AF-A0A935L7I7-F1
#
_entry.id   AF-A0A935L7I7-F1
#
_cell.length_a   1.000
_cell.length_b   1.000
_cell.length_c   1.000
_cell.angle_alpha   90.00
_cell.angle_beta   90.00
_cell.angle_gamma   90.00
#
_symmetry.space_group_name_H-M   'P 1'
#
loop_
_entity.id
_entity.type
_entity.pdbx_description
1 polymer ?
#
loop_
_entity_poly.entity_id
_entity_poly.type
_entity_poly.pdbx_seq_one_letter_code
_entity_poly.pdbx_strand_id
1 'polypeptide(L)'
;MTKENAAIALELDGVSDEALAELTRRVQDIDNSYRSVAEKMGQLYMCADENKVTSLTRGLDKPMRNASDNEQAFAAILEQLRQHASQRK
;
A
#
# COMPACT_ATOMS: atom_id res chain seq x y z
N MET A 1 22.09 14.87 12.29
CA MET A 1 20.84 14.95 11.50
C MET A 1 21.14 15.67 10.21
N THR A 2 20.94 15.00 9.07
CA THR A 2 21.10 15.57 7.72
C THR A 2 20.01 16.60 7.44
N LYS A 3 20.30 17.61 6.61
CA LYS A 3 19.36 18.66 6.20
C LYS A 3 18.04 18.10 5.61
N GLU A 4 18.11 16.91 5.02
CA GLU A 4 16.97 16.17 4.48
C GLU A 4 15.96 15.75 5.56
N ASN A 5 16.46 15.26 6.71
CA ASN A 5 15.60 14.89 7.84
C ASN A 5 14.91 16.11 8.47
N ALA A 6 15.56 17.29 8.42
CA ALA A 6 14.97 18.53 8.92
C ALA A 6 13.90 19.09 7.98
N ALA A 7 14.06 18.91 6.65
CA ALA A 7 13.06 19.31 5.67
C ALA A 7 11.79 18.44 5.75
N ILE A 8 11.96 17.12 5.90
CA ILE A 8 10.86 16.18 6.10
C ILE A 8 10.11 16.49 7.41
N ALA A 9 10.84 16.80 8.49
CA ALA A 9 10.22 17.18 9.76
C ALA A 9 9.40 18.49 9.65
N LEU A 10 9.82 19.45 8.84
CA LEU A 10 9.09 20.70 8.59
C LEU A 10 7.86 20.52 7.69
N GLU A 11 7.88 19.57 6.74
CA GLU A 11 6.71 19.22 5.93
C GLU A 11 5.67 18.42 6.74
N LEU A 12 6.12 17.66 7.74
CA LEU A 12 5.28 16.88 8.64
C LEU A 12 4.69 17.70 9.80
N ASP A 13 5.20 18.90 10.10
CA ASP A 13 4.69 19.82 11.13
C ASP A 13 3.22 20.22 10.92
N GLY A 14 2.67 19.86 9.75
CA GLY A 14 1.28 20.08 9.38
C GLY A 14 0.39 18.85 9.27
N VAL A 15 0.92 17.63 9.39
CA VAL A 15 0.21 16.36 9.25
C VAL A 15 -0.22 15.89 10.64
N SER A 16 -1.51 15.59 10.84
CA SER A 16 -1.96 15.10 12.14
C SER A 16 -1.43 13.70 12.41
N ASP A 17 -1.21 13.36 13.69
CA ASP A 17 -0.74 12.04 14.10
C ASP A 17 -1.67 10.91 13.59
N GLU A 18 -2.97 11.19 13.50
CA GLU A 18 -3.96 10.26 12.94
C GLU A 18 -3.75 10.02 11.44
N ALA A 19 -3.42 11.06 10.67
CA ALA A 19 -3.15 10.93 9.25
C ALA A 19 -1.86 10.14 8.99
N LEU A 20 -0.83 10.36 9.83
CA LEU A 20 0.42 9.60 9.76
C LEU A 20 0.23 8.12 10.17
N ALA A 21 -0.60 7.86 11.18
CA ALA A 21 -0.96 6.52 11.60
C ALA A 21 -1.74 5.77 10.50
N GLU A 22 -2.71 6.42 9.86
CA GLU A 22 -3.46 5.82 8.75
C GLU A 22 -2.57 5.59 7.53
N LEU A 23 -1.68 6.52 7.17
CA LEU A 23 -0.68 6.30 6.11
C LEU A 23 0.20 5.06 6.41
N THR A 24 0.70 4.96 7.64
CA THR A 24 1.53 3.83 8.08
C THR A 24 0.76 2.51 7.98
N ARG A 25 -0.50 2.50 8.44
CA ARG A 25 -1.39 1.34 8.36
C ARG A 25 -1.64 0.93 6.91
N ARG A 26 -1.86 1.90 6.01
CA ARG A 26 -2.07 1.61 4.58
C ARG A 26 -0.84 1.04 3.91
N VAL A 27 0.36 1.53 4.22
CA VAL A 27 1.61 0.94 3.72
C VAL A 27 1.74 -0.52 4.16
N GLN A 28 1.40 -0.83 5.41
CA GLN A 28 1.40 -2.22 5.91
C GLN A 28 0.32 -3.08 5.22
N ASP A 29 -0.88 -2.56 4.99
CA ASP A 29 -1.95 -3.26 4.28
C ASP A 29 -1.54 -3.59 2.82
N ILE A 30 -0.81 -2.68 2.15
CA ILE A 30 -0.22 -2.90 0.83
C ILE A 30 0.82 -4.03 0.88
N ASP A 31 1.81 -3.94 1.76
CA ASP A 31 2.88 -4.94 1.91
C ASP A 31 2.32 -6.35 2.18
N ASN A 32 1.33 -6.45 3.06
CA ASN A 32 0.65 -7.72 3.35
C ASN A 32 -0.09 -8.29 2.13
N SER A 33 -0.74 -7.43 1.34
CA SER A 33 -1.45 -7.83 0.12
C SER A 33 -0.46 -8.36 -0.93
N TYR A 34 0.66 -7.67 -1.14
CA TYR A 34 1.72 -8.10 -2.05
C TYR A 34 2.38 -9.40 -1.61
N ARG A 35 2.64 -9.59 -0.31
CA ARG A 35 3.15 -10.86 0.22
C ARG A 35 2.22 -12.03 -0.11
N SER A 36 0.91 -11.84 0.08
CA SER A 36 -0.10 -12.85 -0.24
C SER A 36 -0.15 -13.18 -1.74
N VAL A 37 -0.02 -12.18 -2.61
CA VAL A 37 0.10 -12.38 -4.06
C VAL A 37 1.35 -13.19 -4.39
N ALA A 38 2.51 -12.83 -3.84
CA ALA A 38 3.78 -13.50 -4.09
C ALA A 38 3.76 -14.97 -3.67
N GLU A 39 3.20 -15.28 -2.49
CA GLU A 39 3.03 -16.65 -2.01
C GLU A 39 2.19 -17.50 -2.96
N LYS A 40 1.03 -16.98 -3.39
CA LYS A 40 0.13 -17.68 -4.31
C LYS A 40 0.73 -17.84 -5.72
N MET A 41 1.48 -16.84 -6.19
CA MET A 41 2.26 -16.94 -7.43
C MET A 41 3.34 -18.02 -7.34
N GLY A 42 4.05 -18.11 -6.21
CA GLY A 42 5.01 -19.19 -5.96
C GLY A 42 4.35 -20.57 -6.00
N GLN A 43 3.15 -20.71 -5.42
CA GLN A 43 2.37 -21.95 -5.49
C GLN A 43 1.95 -22.30 -6.92
N LEU A 44 1.57 -21.32 -7.74
CA LEU A 44 1.25 -21.52 -9.16
C LEU A 44 2.46 -22.03 -9.94
N TYR A 45 3.63 -21.43 -9.75
CA TYR A 45 4.87 -21.86 -10.45
C TYR A 45 5.26 -23.30 -10.13
N MET A 46 4.91 -23.81 -8.94
CA MET A 46 5.20 -25.19 -8.54
C MET A 46 4.10 -26.19 -8.96
N CYS A 47 2.98 -25.73 -9.53
CA CYS A 47 1.82 -26.58 -9.80
C CYS A 47 1.81 -27.10 -11.26
N ALA A 48 1.80 -28.42 -11.43
CA ALA A 48 1.72 -29.07 -12.74
C ALA A 48 0.29 -29.52 -13.16
N ASP A 49 -0.70 -29.32 -12.29
CA ASP A 49 -2.09 -29.77 -12.50
C ASP A 49 -2.99 -28.59 -12.89
N GLU A 50 -3.58 -28.64 -14.09
CA GLU A 50 -4.41 -27.59 -14.68
C GLU A 50 -5.64 -27.21 -13.83
N ASN A 51 -6.25 -28.18 -13.14
CA ASN A 51 -7.40 -27.89 -12.27
C ASN A 51 -6.97 -27.14 -11.00
N LYS A 52 -5.79 -27.47 -10.47
CA LYS A 52 -5.20 -26.74 -9.34
C LYS A 52 -4.69 -25.36 -9.74
N VAL A 53 -4.14 -25.21 -10.95
CA VAL A 53 -3.76 -23.91 -11.52
C VAL A 53 -4.98 -22.99 -11.60
N THR A 54 -6.12 -23.47 -12.09
CA THR A 54 -7.36 -22.68 -12.16
C THR A 54 -7.84 -22.22 -10.77
N SER A 55 -7.79 -23.11 -9.77
CA SER A 55 -8.15 -22.78 -8.40
C SER A 55 -7.20 -21.76 -7.76
N LEU A 56 -5.89 -21.93 -7.95
CA LEU A 56 -4.87 -21.02 -7.45
C LEU A 56 -4.95 -19.64 -8.10
N THR A 57 -5.21 -19.56 -9.41
CA THR A 57 -5.43 -18.31 -10.13
C THR A 57 -6.66 -17.57 -9.61
N ARG A 58 -7.78 -18.26 -9.34
CA ARG A 58 -8.92 -17.63 -8.65
C ARG A 58 -8.57 -17.15 -7.24
N GLY A 59 -7.67 -17.88 -6.57
CA GLY A 59 -7.14 -17.51 -5.27
C GLY A 59 -6.32 -16.20 -5.27
N LEU A 60 -5.80 -15.76 -6.42
CA LEU A 60 -5.06 -14.50 -6.58
C LEU A 60 -5.96 -13.27 -6.73
N ASP A 61 -7.19 -13.45 -7.22
CA ASP A 61 -8.09 -12.34 -7.54
C ASP A 61 -8.32 -11.41 -6.34
N LYS A 62 -8.63 -12.00 -5.17
CA LYS A 62 -8.85 -11.25 -3.93
C LYS A 62 -7.63 -10.46 -3.44
N PRO A 63 -6.43 -11.07 -3.25
CA PRO A 63 -5.27 -10.30 -2.79
C PRO A 63 -4.79 -9.26 -3.82
N MET A 64 -4.93 -9.52 -5.13
CA MET A 64 -4.64 -8.51 -6.16
C MET A 64 -5.59 -7.31 -6.07
N ARG A 65 -6.89 -7.56 -5.91
CA ARG A 65 -7.88 -6.50 -5.73
C ARG A 65 -7.63 -5.70 -4.46
N ASN A 66 -7.32 -6.37 -3.35
CA ASN A 66 -6.97 -5.70 -2.10
C ASN A 66 -5.73 -4.81 -2.25
N ALA A 67 -4.69 -5.27 -2.95
CA ALA A 67 -3.50 -4.46 -3.21
C ALA A 67 -3.87 -3.18 -3.98
N SER A 68 -4.65 -3.31 -5.06
CA SER A 68 -5.13 -2.17 -5.85
C SER A 68 -5.98 -1.19 -5.03
N ASP A 69 -6.93 -1.68 -4.24
CA ASP A 69 -7.81 -0.85 -3.42
C ASP A 69 -7.01 -0.09 -2.34
N ASN A 70 -6.02 -0.73 -1.73
CA ASN A 70 -5.15 -0.11 -0.73
C ASN A 70 -4.24 0.95 -1.34
N GLU A 71 -3.69 0.73 -2.54
CA GLU A 71 -2.90 1.72 -3.27
C GLU A 71 -3.72 2.97 -3.62
N GLN A 72 -4.96 2.77 -4.09
CA GLN A 72 -5.86 3.89 -4.40
C GLN A 72 -6.20 4.71 -3.15
N ALA A 73 -6.49 4.04 -2.03
CA ALA A 73 -6.76 4.73 -0.77
C ALA A 73 -5.54 5.51 -0.27
N PHE A 74 -4.34 4.92 -0.38
CA PHE A 74 -3.08 5.58 -0.03
C PHE A 74 -2.83 6.82 -0.88
N ALA A 75 -2.99 6.72 -2.20
CA ALA A 75 -2.85 7.85 -3.12
C ALA A 75 -3.84 8.99 -2.81
N ALA A 76 -5.09 8.66 -2.46
CA ALA A 76 -6.10 9.65 -2.08
C ALA A 76 -5.70 10.42 -0.80
N ILE A 77 -5.17 9.73 0.22
CA ILE A 77 -4.70 10.36 1.45
C ILE A 77 -3.53 11.30 1.15
N LEU A 78 -2.57 10.87 0.33
CA LEU A 78 -1.44 11.73 -0.07
C LEU A 78 -1.89 12.98 -0.81
N GLU A 79 -2.86 12.87 -1.72
CA GLU A 79 -3.42 14.02 -2.42
C GLU A 79 -4.15 14.98 -1.46
N GLN A 80 -4.92 14.45 -0.51
CA GLN A 80 -5.57 15.26 0.53
C GLN A 80 -4.55 16.02 1.38
N LEU A 81 -3.45 15.37 1.78
CA LEU A 81 -2.38 16.01 2.54
C LEU A 81 -1.69 17.10 1.73
N ARG A 82 -1.43 16.85 0.44
CA ARG A 82 -0.86 17.85 -0.48
C ARG A 82 -1.77 19.07 -0.63
N GLN A 83 -3.08 18.86 -0.77
CA GLN A 83 -4.06 19.94 -0.85
C GLN A 83 -4.07 20.79 0.42
N HIS A 84 -4.13 20.16 1.60
CA HIS A 84 -4.08 20.88 2.88
C HIS A 84 -2.77 21.66 3.05
N ALA A 85 -1.62 21.10 2.65
CA ALA A 85 -0.35 21.81 2.69
C ALA A 85 -0.31 23.01 1.73
N SER A 86 -0.91 22.89 0.55
CA SER A 86 -0.98 23.97 -0.44
C SER A 86 -1.90 25.12 -0.04
N GLN A 87 -2.92 24.86 0.78
CA GLN A 87 -3.85 25.87 1.31
C GLN A 87 -3.30 26.66 2.50
N ARG A 88 -2.19 26.19 3.11
CA ARG A 88 -1.52 26.87 4.24
C ARG A 88 -0.40 27.84 3.82
N LYS A 89 -0.12 27.95 2.52
CA LYS A 89 0.82 28.93 1.93
C LYS A 89 0.08 30.20 1.50
#